data_AF-A0A2V9TJM1-F1
#
_entry.id   AF-A0A2V9TJM1-F1
#
_cell.length_a   1.000
_cell.length_b   1.000
_cell.length_c   1.000
_cell.angle_alpha   90.00
_cell.angle_beta   90.00
_cell.angle_gamma   90.00
#
_symmetry.space_group_name_H-M   'P 1'
#
loop_
_entity.id
_entity.type
_entity.pdbx_description
1 polymer ?
#
loop_
_entity_poly.entity_id
_entity_poly.type
_entity_poly.pdbx_seq_one_letter_code
_entity_poly.pdbx_strand_id
1 'polypeptide(L)' 'MNKRLIWVEGHDFTGWCCSHCTLGITAPHLESTVAALAFNRLAQETFEKHICAETGHDRQI' A
#
# COMPACT_ATOMS: atom_id res chain seq x y z
N MET A 1 8.10 13.89 7.57
CA MET A 1 6.70 13.51 7.28
C MET A 1 6.48 12.07 7.73
N ASN A 2 5.31 11.72 8.27
CA ASN A 2 4.99 10.33 8.65
C ASN A 2 4.44 9.56 7.45
N LYS A 3 4.94 8.34 7.20
CA LYS A 3 4.37 7.45 6.17
C LYS A 3 2.90 7.15 6.48
N ARG A 4 2.06 7.02 5.45
CA ARG A 4 0.65 6.65 5.57
C ARG A 4 0.32 5.50 4.64
N LEU A 5 -0.61 4.64 5.07
CA LEU A 5 -1.25 3.65 4.22
C LEU A 5 -2.46 4.31 3.56
N ILE A 6 -2.48 4.35 2.23
CA ILE A 6 -3.52 5.03 1.44
C ILE A 6 -4.17 4.05 0.47
N TRP A 7 -5.49 4.13 0.32
CA TRP A 7 -6.21 3.39 -0.71
C TRP A 7 -6.05 4.13 -2.03
N VAL A 8 -5.65 3.40 -3.07
CA VAL A 8 -5.53 3.93 -4.42
C VAL A 8 -6.42 3.08 -5.32
N GLU A 9 -7.25 3.74 -6.10
CA GLU A 9 -8.11 3.13 -7.11
C GLU A 9 -7.80 3.82 -8.44
N GLY A 10 -7.29 3.04 -9.40
CA GLY A 10 -6.90 3.47 -10.72
C GLY A 10 -7.23 2.41 -11.75
N HIS A 11 -6.98 2.71 -13.02
CA HIS A 11 -7.34 1.83 -14.13
C HIS A 11 -6.60 0.48 -14.08
N ASP A 12 -5.31 0.50 -13.79
CA ASP A 12 -4.44 -0.70 -13.83
C ASP A 12 -4.10 -1.23 -12.42
N PHE A 13 -4.54 -0.53 -11.37
CA PHE A 13 -4.23 -0.89 -9.99
C PHE A 13 -5.33 -0.39 -9.04
N THR A 14 -5.80 -1.30 -8.19
CA THR A 14 -6.62 -0.98 -7.03
C THR A 14 -6.03 -1.68 -5.82
N GLY A 15 -5.78 -0.95 -4.74
CA GLY A 15 -5.18 -1.53 -3.54
C GLY A 15 -4.61 -0.50 -2.57
N TRP A 16 -3.87 -1.02 -1.58
CA TRP A 16 -3.23 -0.22 -0.54
C TRP A 16 -1.80 0.14 -0.92
N CYS A 17 -1.42 1.41 -0.77
CA CYS A 17 -0.07 1.90 -1.06
C CYS A 17 0.53 2.64 0.14
N CYS A 18 1.86 2.65 0.24
CA CYS A 18 2.57 3.60 1.09
C CYS A 18 2.60 4.98 0.41
N SER A 19 2.37 6.04 1.17
CA SER A 19 2.43 7.41 0.63
C SER A 19 3.85 7.89 0.26
N HIS A 20 4.91 7.16 0.65
CA HIS A 20 6.31 7.62 0.55
C HIS A 20 7.23 6.71 -0.28
N CYS A 21 6.78 5.51 -0.65
CA CYS A 21 7.60 4.57 -1.41
C CYS A 21 6.71 3.74 -2.35
N THR A 22 7.33 2.86 -3.14
CA THR A 22 6.64 2.03 -4.14
C THR A 22 5.96 0.79 -3.56
N LEU A 23 5.80 0.69 -2.24
CA LEU A 23 5.04 -0.40 -1.64
C LEU A 23 3.57 -0.27 -2.09
N GLY A 24 3.11 -1.27 -2.83
CA GLY A 24 1.71 -1.44 -3.22
C GLY A 24 1.27 -2.88 -2.95
N ILE A 25 0.06 -3.02 -2.42
CA ILE A 25 -0.59 -4.30 -2.13
C ILE A 25 -1.90 -4.30 -2.92
N THR A 26 -1.92 -5.03 -4.02
CA THR A 26 -3.09 -5.12 -4.91
C THR A 26 -4.24 -5.79 -4.18
N ALA A 27 -5.43 -5.19 -4.26
CA ALA A 27 -6.65 -5.77 -3.74
C ALA A 27 -7.00 -7.04 -4.54
N PRO A 28 -7.20 -8.20 -3.88
CA PRO A 28 -7.80 -9.35 -4.54
C PRO A 28 -9.29 -9.06 -4.83
N HIS A 29 -9.96 -10.00 -5.49
CA HIS A 29 -11.42 -9.92 -5.58
C HIS A 29 -12.04 -10.07 -4.18
N LEU A 30 -12.70 -9.01 -3.69
CA LEU A 30 -13.28 -8.97 -2.35
C LEU A 30 -14.79 -9.21 -2.44
N GLU A 31 -15.21 -10.47 -2.26
CA GLU A 31 -16.63 -10.87 -2.39
C GLU A 31 -17.48 -10.58 -1.14
N SER A 32 -16.87 -10.11 -0.04
CA SER A 32 -17.58 -9.82 1.21
C SER A 32 -16.89 -8.78 2.06
N THR A 33 -17.64 -8.17 2.98
CA THR A 33 -17.11 -7.26 4.02
C THR A 33 -16.03 -7.94 4.87
N VAL A 34 -16.18 -9.23 5.17
CA VAL A 34 -15.18 -9.99 5.95
C VAL A 34 -13.87 -10.11 5.17
N ALA A 35 -13.94 -10.39 3.87
CA ALA A 35 -12.76 -10.42 3.01
C ALA A 35 -12.06 -9.05 2.95
N ALA A 36 -12.83 -7.96 2.85
CA ALA A 36 -12.29 -6.61 2.86
C ALA A 36 -11.61 -6.25 4.19
N LEU A 37 -12.21 -6.63 5.32
CA LEU A 37 -11.61 -6.41 6.65
C LEU A 37 -10.33 -7.21 6.84
N ALA A 38 -10.30 -8.47 6.40
CA ALA A 38 -9.10 -9.31 6.43
C ALA A 38 -7.99 -8.70 5.58
N PHE A 39 -8.32 -8.21 4.38
CA PHE A 39 -7.37 -7.54 3.51
C PHE A 39 -6.82 -6.25 4.12
N ASN A 40 -7.67 -5.42 4.72
CA ASN A 40 -7.24 -4.19 5.40
C ASN A 40 -6.27 -4.49 6.54
N ARG A 41 -6.55 -5.52 7.34
CA ARG A 41 -5.65 -5.94 8.42
C ARG A 41 -4.30 -6.41 7.88
N LEU A 42 -4.29 -7.25 6.83
CA LEU A 42 -3.06 -7.71 6.18
C LEU A 42 -2.23 -6.53 5.66
N ALA A 43 -2.88 -5.57 5.00
CA ALA A 43 -2.22 -4.39 4.46
C ALA A 43 -1.62 -3.54 5.59
N GLN A 44 -2.31 -3.39 6.71
CA GLN A 44 -1.81 -2.66 7.87
C GLN A 44 -0.62 -3.36 8.53
N GLU A 45 -0.68 -4.67 8.76
CA GLU A 45 0.43 -5.43 9.32
C GLU A 45 1.67 -5.38 8.41
N THR A 46 1.46 -5.44 7.10
CA THR A 46 2.53 -5.28 6.09
C THR A 46 3.10 -3.86 6.13
N PHE A 47 2.23 -2.86 6.24
CA PHE A 47 2.62 -1.46 6.34
C PHE A 47 3.43 -1.13 7.60
N GLU A 48 3.11 -1.74 8.74
CA GLU A 48 3.86 -1.53 9.98
C GLU A 48 5.26 -2.15 9.89
N LYS A 49 5.37 -3.34 9.32
CA LYS A 49 6.63 -4.09 9.20
C LYS A 49 7.56 -3.59 8.09
N HIS A 50 7.02 -2.95 7.04
CA HIS A 50 7.88 -2.52 5.94
C HIS A 50 8.81 -1.39 6.36
N ILE A 51 10.07 -1.52 5.94
CA ILE A 51 11.06 -0.46 6.02
C ILE A 51 10.76 0.48 4.85
N CYS A 52 10.32 1.69 5.17
CA CYS A 52 10.13 2.73 4.17
C CYS A 52 11.51 3.29 3.83
N ALA A 53 12.21 2.62 2.92
CA ALA A 53 13.19 3.33 2.12
C ALA A 53 12.36 4.31 1.29
N GLU A 54 12.39 5.60 1.65
CA GLU A 54 12.04 6.63 0.67
C GLU A 54 12.78 6.22 -0.59
N THR A 55 12.05 6.05 -1.70
CA THR A 55 12.73 5.93 -2.99
C THR A 55 13.49 7.22 -3.12
N GLY A 56 14.77 7.17 -2.71
CA GLY A 56 15.70 8.26 -2.85
C GLY A 56 15.58 8.65 -4.30
N HIS A 57 15.09 9.86 -4.53
CA HIS A 57 15.18 10.49 -5.82
C HIS A 57 16.68 10.77 -6.00
N ASP A 58 17.45 9.73 -6.30
CA ASP A 58 18.76 9.85 -6.93
C ASP A 58 18.49 10.31 -8.36
N ARG A 59 18.05 11.57 -8.49
CA ARG A 59 18.23 12.35 -9.71
C ARG A 59 19.63 12.93 -9.62
N GLN A 60 20.64 12.13 -9.89
CA GLN A 60 21.95 12.65 -10.27
C GLN A 60 22.66 11.74 -11.27
N ILE A 61 22.26 11.85 -12.53
CA ILE A 61 23.14 11.74 -13.71
C ILE A 61 22.78 12.86 -14.69
#